data_AF-A0A5E4MNT8-F1
#
_entry.id   AF-A0A5E4MNT8-F1
#
_cell.length_a   1.000
_cell.length_b   1.000
_cell.length_c   1.000
_cell.angle_alpha   90.00
_cell.angle_beta   90.00
_cell.angle_gamma   90.00
#
_symmetry.space_group_name_H-M   'P 1'
#
loop_
_entity.id
_entity.type
_entity.pdbx_description
1 polymer ?
#
loop_
_entity_poly.entity_id
_entity_poly.type
_entity_poly.pdbx_seq_one_letter_code
_entity_poly.pdbx_strand_id
1 'polypeptide(L)'
;MQNTVINTNIKYFIIFEYTNIQVYFLIFKKKVHIYLKMSNEIQNSDSNPCLQEQKLSLKCLQDNFGDKTKCEPEIENYKDCKTFWYDLFRERKRNNIKPYMPSLKERIEIKKEFMSGHTN
;
A
#
# COMPACT_ATOMS: atom_id res chain seq x y z
N MET A 1 54.04 7.21 19.74
CA MET A 1 53.36 6.65 18.55
C MET A 1 51.97 6.08 18.85
N GLN A 2 51.26 6.52 19.90
CA GLN A 2 49.91 6.04 20.23
C GLN A 2 48.79 7.01 19.79
N ASN A 3 49.09 8.31 19.63
CA ASN A 3 48.10 9.34 19.27
C ASN A 3 47.63 9.30 17.81
N THR A 4 48.43 8.78 16.88
CA THR A 4 48.06 8.70 15.46
C THR A 4 47.10 7.55 15.17
N VAL A 5 47.26 6.41 15.86
CA VAL A 5 46.42 5.20 15.71
C VAL A 5 45.01 5.41 16.30
N ILE A 6 44.91 6.11 17.44
CA ILE A 6 43.64 6.47 18.06
C ILE A 6 42.84 7.44 17.15
N ASN A 7 43.52 8.40 16.51
CA ASN A 7 42.90 9.37 15.61
C ASN A 7 42.37 8.73 14.31
N THR A 8 43.11 7.78 13.73
CA THR A 8 42.62 7.01 12.58
C THR A 8 41.42 6.13 12.94
N ASN A 9 41.44 5.44 14.08
CA ASN A 9 40.33 4.58 14.51
C ASN A 9 39.04 5.37 14.81
N ILE A 10 39.15 6.56 15.40
CA ILE A 10 37.99 7.46 15.61
C ILE A 10 37.44 7.96 14.27
N LYS A 11 38.30 8.29 13.30
CA LYS A 11 37.84 8.65 11.94
C LYS A 11 37.10 7.51 11.26
N TYR A 12 37.63 6.29 11.30
CA TYR A 12 36.96 5.12 10.71
C TYR A 12 35.62 4.81 11.42
N PHE A 13 35.56 4.96 12.74
CA PHE A 13 34.33 4.79 13.52
C PHE A 13 33.26 5.83 13.15
N ILE A 14 33.63 7.11 13.05
CA ILE A 14 32.70 8.18 12.64
C ILE A 14 32.25 8.01 11.19
N ILE A 15 33.13 7.58 10.27
CA ILE A 15 32.75 7.29 8.88
C ILE A 15 31.77 6.12 8.81
N PHE A 16 31.99 5.04 9.58
CA PHE A 16 31.08 3.90 9.64
C PHE A 16 29.68 4.31 10.14
N GLU A 17 29.60 5.06 11.23
CA GLU A 17 28.34 5.62 11.76
C GLU A 17 27.66 6.56 10.77
N TYR A 18 28.41 7.44 10.10
CA TYR A 18 27.85 8.39 9.12
C TYR A 18 27.32 7.69 7.85
N THR A 19 28.00 6.63 7.40
CA THR A 19 27.52 5.81 6.28
C THR A 19 26.27 5.02 6.65
N ASN A 20 26.17 4.49 7.88
CA ASN A 20 24.95 3.86 8.38
C ASN A 20 23.78 4.85 8.40
N ILE A 21 23.99 6.07 8.91
CA ILE A 21 22.95 7.13 8.93
C ILE A 21 22.50 7.49 7.50
N GLN A 22 23.41 7.63 6.54
CA GLN A 22 23.03 7.91 5.14
C GLN A 22 22.23 6.77 4.50
N VAL A 23 22.60 5.51 4.77
CA VAL A 23 21.85 4.34 4.28
C VAL A 23 20.45 4.30 4.90
N TYR A 24 20.32 4.52 6.21
CA TYR A 24 19.02 4.63 6.88
C TYR A 24 18.15 5.74 6.28
N PHE A 25 18.73 6.91 6.00
CA PHE A 25 18.02 8.03 5.39
C PHE A 25 17.54 7.73 3.96
N LEU A 26 18.33 7.02 3.17
CA LEU A 26 17.93 6.57 1.82
C LEU A 26 16.81 5.53 1.88
N ILE A 27 16.89 4.56 2.79
CA ILE A 27 15.83 3.57 3.03
C ILE A 27 14.54 4.28 3.48
N PHE A 28 14.66 5.26 4.38
CA PHE A 28 13.56 6.07 4.85
C PHE A 28 12.92 6.88 3.71
N LYS A 29 13.71 7.58 2.89
CA LYS A 29 13.23 8.30 1.69
C LYS A 29 12.50 7.38 0.72
N LYS A 30 13.01 6.17 0.48
CA LYS A 30 12.37 5.18 -0.40
C LYS A 30 11.04 4.69 0.17
N LYS A 31 10.97 4.44 1.49
CA LYS A 31 9.72 4.09 2.19
C LYS A 31 8.68 5.22 2.11
N VAL A 32 9.08 6.47 2.36
CA VAL A 32 8.20 7.66 2.28
C VAL A 32 7.66 7.86 0.86
N HIS A 33 8.49 7.70 -0.17
CA HIS A 33 8.03 7.82 -1.56
C HIS A 33 7.01 6.74 -1.96
N ILE A 34 7.20 5.50 -1.48
CA ILE A 34 6.23 4.42 -1.74
C ILE A 34 4.87 4.74 -1.11
N TYR A 35 4.86 5.36 0.08
CA TYR A 35 3.64 5.82 0.76
C TYR A 35 2.91 6.92 0.00
N LEU A 36 3.64 7.97 -0.40
CA LEU A 36 3.07 9.11 -1.12
C LEU A 36 2.46 8.71 -2.47
N LYS A 37 3.00 7.67 -3.12
CA LYS A 37 2.42 7.13 -4.36
C LYS A 37 1.05 6.48 -4.11
N MET A 38 0.89 5.72 -3.03
CA MET A 38 -0.40 5.08 -2.70
C MET A 38 -1.46 6.08 -2.22
N SER A 39 -1.08 7.18 -1.58
CA SER A 39 -2.03 8.22 -1.13
C SER A 39 -2.56 9.11 -2.25
N ASN A 40 -1.78 9.32 -3.32
CA ASN A 40 -2.22 10.11 -4.48
C ASN A 40 -3.30 9.40 -5.32
N GLU A 41 -3.50 8.09 -5.10
CA GLU A 41 -4.57 7.29 -5.70
C GLU A 41 -5.88 7.32 -4.90
N ILE A 42 -6.01 8.17 -3.87
CA ILE A 42 -7.31 8.48 -3.24
C ILE A 42 -8.10 9.37 -4.23
N GLN A 43 -8.38 8.84 -5.41
CA GLN A 43 -9.19 9.47 -6.43
C GLN A 43 -10.59 8.88 -6.36
N ASN A 44 -11.56 9.78 -6.17
CA ASN A 44 -13.01 9.64 -6.36
C ASN A 44 -13.66 8.28 -6.03
N SER A 45 -14.65 8.28 -5.14
CA SER A 45 -15.48 7.10 -4.83
C SER A 45 -16.07 6.44 -6.08
N ASP A 46 -16.28 7.24 -7.12
CA ASP A 46 -16.90 6.80 -8.35
C ASP A 46 -15.96 5.95 -9.21
N SER A 47 -14.64 6.22 -9.18
CA SER A 47 -13.65 5.50 -9.99
C SER A 47 -13.01 4.33 -9.25
N ASN A 48 -12.79 4.45 -7.93
CA ASN A 48 -12.18 3.40 -7.13
C ASN A 48 -13.22 2.68 -6.26
N PRO A 49 -13.63 1.44 -6.63
CA PRO A 49 -14.59 0.68 -5.85
C PRO A 49 -14.02 0.16 -4.52
N CYS A 50 -12.70 0.26 -4.31
CA CYS A 50 -11.97 -0.18 -3.13
C CYS A 50 -11.43 1.00 -2.29
N LEU A 51 -12.06 2.18 -2.42
CA LEU A 51 -11.59 3.39 -1.74
C LEU A 51 -11.57 3.24 -0.22
N GLN A 52 -12.52 2.50 0.36
CA GLN A 52 -12.59 2.29 1.80
C GLN A 52 -11.45 1.39 2.28
N GLU A 53 -11.21 0.27 1.60
CA GLU A 53 -10.16 -0.69 1.91
C GLU A 53 -8.78 -0.06 1.69
N GLN A 54 -8.62 0.76 0.66
CA GLN A 54 -7.42 1.56 0.44
C GLN A 54 -7.14 2.51 1.61
N LYS A 55 -8.16 3.24 2.09
CA LYS A 55 -8.02 4.15 3.23
C LYS A 55 -7.61 3.42 4.50
N LEU A 56 -8.18 2.24 4.76
CA LEU A 56 -7.82 1.42 5.92
C LEU A 56 -6.37 0.94 5.82
N SER A 57 -5.97 0.40 4.67
CA SER A 57 -4.60 -0.05 4.44
C SER A 57 -3.61 1.10 4.61
N LEU A 58 -3.89 2.26 4.01
CA LEU A 58 -3.07 3.47 4.14
C LEU A 58 -2.98 3.98 5.57
N LYS A 59 -4.09 3.96 6.31
CA LYS A 59 -4.13 4.40 7.70
C LYS A 59 -3.27 3.51 8.58
N CYS A 60 -3.44 2.18 8.51
CA CYS A 60 -2.60 1.26 9.29
C CYS A 60 -1.12 1.48 8.99
N LEU A 61 -0.82 1.60 7.70
CA LEU A 61 0.51 1.87 7.21
C LEU A 61 1.09 3.18 7.81
N GLN A 62 0.29 4.24 7.82
CA GLN A 62 0.68 5.53 8.40
C GLN A 62 0.95 5.41 9.91
N ASP A 63 0.09 4.71 10.64
CA ASP A 63 0.21 4.50 12.08
C ASP A 63 1.42 3.61 12.44
N ASN A 64 1.88 2.77 11.50
CA ASN A 64 2.99 1.83 11.69
C ASN A 64 4.27 2.21 10.91
N PHE A 65 4.43 3.48 10.54
CA PHE A 65 5.66 4.04 9.95
C PHE A 65 6.21 3.28 8.72
N GLY A 66 5.37 2.64 7.91
CA GLY A 66 5.90 1.84 6.81
C GLY A 66 5.73 0.35 6.94
N ASP A 67 5.46 -0.15 8.13
CA ASP A 67 5.60 -1.57 8.42
C ASP A 67 4.40 -2.38 7.91
N LYS A 68 4.57 -2.99 6.73
CA LYS A 68 3.56 -3.82 6.09
C LYS A 68 3.22 -5.07 6.90
N THR A 69 4.16 -5.59 7.69
CA THR A 69 3.95 -6.81 8.48
C THR A 69 2.89 -6.61 9.57
N LYS A 70 2.69 -5.35 9.99
CA LYS A 70 1.68 -4.97 10.98
C LYS A 70 0.31 -4.66 10.38
N CYS A 71 0.22 -4.60 9.05
CA CYS A 71 -0.96 -4.18 8.30
C CYS A 71 -1.40 -5.23 7.28
N GLU A 72 -0.99 -6.47 7.48
CA GLU A 72 -1.29 -7.57 6.57
C GLU A 72 -2.80 -7.74 6.34
N PRO A 73 -3.67 -7.72 7.37
CA PRO A 73 -5.12 -7.83 7.18
C PRO A 73 -5.71 -6.72 6.31
N GLU A 74 -5.32 -5.45 6.52
CA GLU A 74 -5.83 -4.33 5.74
C GLU A 74 -5.30 -4.35 4.30
N ILE A 75 -4.05 -4.78 4.13
CA ILE A 75 -3.44 -4.95 2.81
C ILE A 75 -4.11 -6.09 2.03
N GLU A 76 -4.40 -7.22 2.68
CA GLU A 76 -5.11 -8.34 2.08
C GLU A 76 -6.53 -7.94 1.68
N ASN A 77 -7.28 -7.30 2.57
CA ASN A 77 -8.61 -6.80 2.26
C ASN A 77 -8.62 -5.85 1.04
N TYR A 78 -7.62 -4.96 0.95
CA TYR A 78 -7.48 -4.09 -0.23
C TYR A 78 -7.11 -4.87 -1.51
N LYS A 79 -6.29 -5.92 -1.43
CA LYS A 79 -5.99 -6.80 -2.57
C LYS A 79 -7.23 -7.57 -3.01
N ASP A 80 -7.96 -8.15 -2.08
CA ASP A 80 -9.15 -8.96 -2.35
C ASP A 80 -10.23 -8.14 -3.01
N CYS A 81 -10.46 -6.92 -2.51
CA CYS A 81 -11.37 -5.98 -3.16
C CYS A 81 -10.96 -5.72 -4.62
N LYS A 82 -9.68 -5.44 -4.88
CA LYS A 82 -9.22 -5.18 -6.26
C LYS A 82 -9.38 -6.40 -7.16
N THR A 83 -9.06 -7.57 -6.66
CA THR A 83 -9.22 -8.84 -7.39
C THR A 83 -10.67 -9.03 -7.77
N PHE A 84 -11.60 -8.90 -6.83
CA PHE A 84 -13.04 -9.01 -7.06
C PHE A 84 -13.53 -8.09 -8.18
N TRP A 85 -13.24 -6.78 -8.09
CA TRP A 85 -13.72 -5.83 -9.10
C TRP A 85 -13.02 -6.00 -10.45
N TYR A 86 -11.74 -6.40 -10.45
CA TYR A 86 -11.01 -6.68 -11.68
C TYR A 86 -11.55 -7.93 -12.39
N ASP A 87 -11.92 -8.96 -11.64
CA ASP A 87 -12.54 -10.19 -12.16
C ASP A 87 -13.89 -9.88 -12.81
N LEU A 88 -14.75 -9.13 -12.12
CA LEU A 88 -16.03 -8.66 -12.64
C LEU A 88 -15.85 -7.78 -13.90
N PHE A 89 -14.87 -6.87 -13.89
CA PHE A 89 -14.53 -6.06 -15.06
C PHE A 89 -14.14 -6.95 -16.25
N ARG A 90 -13.29 -7.96 -16.03
CA ARG A 90 -12.88 -8.90 -17.10
C ARG A 90 -14.07 -9.66 -17.64
N GLU A 91 -14.97 -10.11 -16.77
CA GLU A 91 -16.19 -10.80 -17.16
C GLU A 91 -17.11 -9.91 -18.01
N ARG A 92 -17.45 -8.71 -17.52
CA ARG A 92 -18.25 -7.73 -18.28
C ARG A 92 -17.62 -7.40 -19.61
N LYS A 93 -16.29 -7.27 -19.67
CA LYS A 93 -15.55 -7.05 -20.92
C LYS A 93 -15.66 -8.22 -21.88
N ARG A 94 -15.52 -9.47 -21.42
CA ARG A 94 -15.71 -10.68 -22.26
C ARG A 94 -17.12 -10.76 -22.83
N ASN A 95 -18.11 -10.33 -22.04
CA ASN A 95 -19.52 -10.32 -22.43
C ASN A 95 -19.95 -9.03 -23.14
N ASN A 96 -19.02 -8.11 -23.46
CA ASN A 96 -19.28 -6.81 -24.09
C ASN A 96 -20.32 -5.92 -23.36
N ILE A 97 -20.46 -6.08 -22.04
CA ILE A 97 -21.39 -5.30 -21.20
C ILE A 97 -20.74 -3.96 -20.85
N LYS A 98 -21.27 -2.86 -21.37
CA LYS A 98 -20.79 -1.50 -21.09
C LYS A 98 -21.74 -0.76 -20.13
N PRO A 99 -21.22 0.06 -19.19
CA PRO A 99 -19.79 0.26 -18.90
C PRO A 99 -19.14 -0.99 -18.29
N TYR A 100 -17.87 -1.26 -18.63
CA TYR A 100 -17.16 -2.44 -18.13
C TYR A 100 -16.97 -2.40 -16.61
N MET A 101 -16.80 -1.20 -16.05
CA MET A 101 -16.87 -0.98 -14.61
C MET A 101 -18.32 -0.69 -14.22
N PRO A 102 -18.91 -1.38 -13.23
CA PRO A 102 -20.27 -1.12 -12.80
C PRO A 102 -20.45 0.28 -12.21
N SER A 103 -21.67 0.81 -12.37
CA SER A 103 -22.13 2.04 -11.72
C SER A 103 -22.26 1.89 -10.20
N LEU A 104 -22.33 2.99 -9.45
CA LEU A 104 -22.44 2.95 -8.00
C LEU A 104 -23.63 2.10 -7.50
N LYS A 105 -24.79 2.20 -8.19
CA LYS A 105 -25.98 1.43 -7.86
C LYS A 105 -25.75 -0.08 -8.08
N GLU A 106 -25.25 -0.47 -9.24
CA GLU A 106 -24.90 -1.87 -9.53
C GLU A 106 -23.89 -2.41 -8.52
N ARG A 107 -22.92 -1.59 -8.08
CA ARG A 107 -21.93 -2.03 -7.09
C ARG A 107 -22.55 -2.41 -5.76
N ILE A 108 -23.56 -1.66 -5.30
CA ILE A 108 -24.27 -1.93 -4.03
C ILE A 108 -25.01 -3.26 -4.14
N GLU A 109 -25.71 -3.49 -5.25
CA GLU A 109 -26.46 -4.73 -5.50
C GLU A 109 -25.53 -5.93 -5.60
N ILE A 110 -24.48 -5.85 -6.43
CA ILE A 110 -23.47 -6.91 -6.61
C ILE A 110 -22.78 -7.26 -5.29
N LYS A 111 -22.41 -6.26 -4.48
CA LYS A 111 -21.79 -6.49 -3.17
C LYS A 111 -22.74 -7.20 -2.21
N LYS A 112 -24.02 -6.81 -2.20
CA LYS A 112 -25.05 -7.45 -1.37
C LYS A 112 -25.24 -8.91 -1.76
N GLU A 113 -25.35 -9.20 -3.05
CA GLU A 113 -25.47 -10.56 -3.57
C GLU A 113 -24.26 -11.41 -3.22
N PHE A 114 -23.05 -10.91 -3.46
CA PHE A 114 -21.81 -11.59 -3.12
C PHE A 114 -21.74 -11.95 -1.62
N MET A 115 -22.08 -11.01 -0.73
CA MET A 115 -22.07 -11.25 0.71
C MET A 115 -23.12 -12.27 1.15
N SER A 116 -24.32 -12.28 0.55
CA SER A 116 -25.36 -13.27 0.88
C SER A 116 -25.03 -14.70 0.44
N GLY A 117 -24.21 -14.87 -0.61
CA GLY A 117 -23.78 -16.19 -1.07
C GLY A 117 -22.70 -16.85 -0.20
N HIS A 118 -22.02 -16.07 0.65
CA HIS A 118 -20.92 -16.53 1.50
C HIS A 118 -21.31 -16.73 2.98
N THR A 119 -22.60 -16.58 3.32
CA THR A 119 -23.14 -16.81 4.67
C THR A 119 -23.67 -18.24 4.90
N ASN A 120 -23.35 -19.19 4.01
CA ASN A 120 -23.70 -20.61 4.16
C ASN A 120 -22.44 -21.47 4.34
#